data_AF-A0ABD5XLN8-F1
#
_entry.id   AF-A0ABD5XLN8-F1
#
_cell.length_a   1.000
_cell.length_b   1.000
_cell.length_c   1.000
_cell.angle_alpha   90.00
_cell.angle_beta   90.00
_cell.angle_gamma   90.00
#
_symmetry.space_group_name_H-M   'P 1'
#
loop_
_entity.id
_entity.type
_entity.pdbx_description
1 polymer ?
#
loop_
_entity_poly.entity_id
_entity_poly.type
_entity_poly.pdbx_seq_one_letter_code
_entity_poly.pdbx_strand_id
1 'polypeptide(L)'
;MSPEESAPASRPADTEDDIISRIEETILSRRAFLVGLGLGGVGGAGAVFGLTRAGEGFQSLATLAGGATLPATTRYYLPAVDGSDSGLVIPVTFEFTDGKGELFVNLNGIEVRHDLQLALREARETATRLTGASLTNTATHVTFESSGTGVLALRGKSWEAGLTVALVASLRQRSLSQETLITGIVDDEGALLPVGETETKARAARAADAQALIIPAGEPTEVAVQGLRIIRARSISEALDRIL
;
A
#
# COMPACT_ATOMS: atom_id res chain seq x y z
N MET A 1 9.94 -39.70 -51.94
CA MET A 1 10.56 -38.93 -50.83
C MET A 1 9.77 -37.65 -50.68
N SER A 2 9.23 -37.46 -49.47
CA SER A 2 8.21 -36.51 -48.99
C SER A 2 8.53 -35.01 -49.24
N PRO A 3 7.64 -34.05 -48.87
CA PRO A 3 6.33 -34.20 -48.22
C PRO A 3 5.16 -33.39 -48.80
N GLU A 4 3.97 -33.82 -48.37
CA GLU A 4 2.66 -33.16 -48.48
C GLU A 4 2.63 -31.81 -47.73
N GLU A 5 1.99 -30.81 -48.35
CA GLU A 5 1.66 -29.54 -47.73
C GLU A 5 0.22 -29.59 -47.21
N SER A 6 0.09 -29.73 -45.90
CA SER A 6 -1.15 -29.75 -45.13
C SER A 6 -1.73 -28.34 -45.01
N ALA A 7 -2.93 -28.11 -45.54
CA ALA A 7 -3.74 -26.93 -45.23
C ALA A 7 -4.06 -26.86 -43.72
N PRO A 8 -4.11 -25.66 -43.10
CA PRO A 8 -4.46 -25.54 -41.69
C PRO A 8 -5.97 -25.73 -41.49
N ALA A 9 -6.34 -26.68 -40.62
CA ALA A 9 -7.69 -26.86 -40.13
C ALA A 9 -8.15 -25.60 -39.39
N SER A 10 -9.25 -25.00 -39.86
CA SER A 10 -9.98 -23.93 -39.19
C SER A 10 -10.46 -24.40 -37.82
N ARG A 11 -10.00 -23.73 -36.75
CA ARG A 11 -10.52 -23.90 -35.39
C ARG A 11 -11.98 -23.43 -35.34
N PRO A 12 -12.90 -24.19 -34.71
CA PRO A 12 -14.24 -23.67 -34.46
C PRO A 12 -14.15 -22.44 -33.56
N ALA A 13 -14.93 -21.41 -33.87
CA ALA A 13 -15.06 -20.22 -33.04
C ALA A 13 -15.85 -20.61 -31.77
N ASP A 14 -15.25 -20.42 -30.60
CA ASP A 14 -15.92 -20.60 -29.32
C ASP A 14 -17.03 -19.56 -29.18
N THR A 15 -18.28 -20.02 -29.08
CA THR A 15 -19.47 -19.18 -28.88
C THR A 15 -19.54 -18.75 -27.41
N GLU A 16 -20.00 -17.52 -27.16
CA GLU A 16 -20.10 -16.88 -25.83
C GLU A 16 -20.77 -17.75 -24.74
N ASP A 17 -21.71 -18.62 -25.13
CA ASP A 17 -22.40 -19.55 -24.23
C ASP A 17 -21.47 -20.60 -23.61
N ASP A 18 -20.38 -20.97 -24.29
CA ASP A 18 -19.44 -22.00 -23.84
C ASP A 18 -18.46 -21.49 -22.77
N ILE A 19 -18.31 -20.16 -22.68
CA ILE A 19 -17.53 -19.49 -21.63
C ILE A 19 -18.38 -19.31 -20.37
N ILE A 20 -19.67 -19.00 -20.52
CA ILE A 20 -20.59 -18.81 -19.38
C ILE A 20 -20.82 -20.13 -18.63
N SER A 21 -20.98 -21.25 -19.35
CA SER A 21 -21.16 -22.57 -18.74
C SER A 21 -19.95 -22.99 -17.87
N ARG A 22 -18.72 -22.66 -18.31
CA ARG A 22 -17.49 -22.95 -17.57
C ARG A 22 -17.30 -22.06 -16.32
N ILE A 23 -17.81 -20.83 -16.36
CA ILE A 23 -17.83 -19.92 -15.20
C ILE A 23 -18.85 -20.41 -14.16
N GLU A 24 -20.01 -20.89 -14.60
CA GLU A 24 -21.05 -21.41 -13.68
C GLU A 24 -20.64 -22.73 -13.01
N GLU A 25 -19.96 -23.65 -13.71
CA GLU A 25 -19.43 -24.89 -13.10
C GLU A 25 -18.35 -24.61 -12.03
N THR A 26 -17.55 -23.55 -12.21
CA THR A 26 -16.47 -23.21 -11.27
C THR A 26 -17.02 -22.53 -10.00
N ILE A 27 -18.15 -21.82 -10.10
CA ILE A 27 -18.76 -21.07 -8.99
C ILE A 27 -19.69 -21.96 -8.13
N LEU A 28 -20.27 -23.02 -8.70
CA LEU A 28 -21.13 -23.96 -7.95
C LEU A 28 -20.37 -25.05 -7.18
N SER A 29 -19.09 -25.29 -7.49
CA SER A 29 -18.23 -26.22 -6.75
C SER A 29 -17.80 -25.70 -5.35
N ARG A 30 -17.94 -24.40 -5.06
CA ARG A 30 -17.49 -23.78 -3.79
C ARG A 30 -18.60 -23.46 -2.79
N ARG A 31 -19.78 -24.07 -2.93
CA ARG A 31 -20.92 -23.92 -1.99
C ARG A 31 -21.26 -25.20 -1.21
N ALA A 32 -20.24 -25.91 -0.74
CA ALA A 32 -20.40 -27.04 0.17
C ALA A 32 -19.43 -26.95 1.37
N PHE A 33 -19.52 -25.89 2.16
CA PHE A 33 -18.84 -25.86 3.46
C PHE A 33 -19.61 -25.05 4.52
N LEU A 34 -20.85 -25.45 4.79
CA LEU A 34 -21.60 -24.99 5.98
C LEU A 34 -22.57 -26.08 6.44
N VAL A 35 -22.07 -27.22 6.92
CA VAL A 35 -22.81 -28.14 7.82
C VAL A 35 -21.79 -28.91 8.66
N GLY A 36 -21.85 -28.82 10.00
CA GLY A 36 -21.15 -29.77 10.87
C GLY A 36 -20.71 -29.30 12.26
N LEU A 37 -21.53 -28.59 13.04
CA LEU A 37 -21.33 -28.52 14.50
C LEU A 37 -21.90 -29.80 15.13
N GLY A 38 -21.07 -30.84 15.10
CA GLY A 38 -21.35 -32.14 15.72
C GLY A 38 -21.02 -32.11 17.22
N LEU A 39 -22.02 -32.48 18.02
CA LEU A 39 -21.90 -32.89 19.42
C LEU A 39 -21.07 -34.18 19.55
N GLY A 40 -20.23 -34.26 20.59
CA GLY A 40 -19.55 -35.48 21.05
C GLY A 40 -18.02 -35.37 20.93
N GLY A 41 -17.19 -35.80 21.86
CA GLY A 41 -17.38 -36.50 23.13
C GLY A 41 -16.06 -36.45 23.90
N VAL A 42 -16.16 -36.66 25.21
CA VAL A 42 -15.07 -36.59 26.19
C VAL A 42 -13.99 -37.64 25.90
N GLY A 43 -12.73 -37.21 25.82
CA GLY A 43 -11.58 -38.13 25.81
C GLY A 43 -10.22 -37.44 25.62
N GLY A 44 -9.53 -37.15 26.73
CA GLY A 44 -8.07 -36.97 26.76
C GLY A 44 -7.54 -35.53 26.73
N ALA A 45 -6.85 -35.15 27.82
CA ALA A 45 -6.11 -33.90 28.04
C ALA A 45 -6.95 -32.60 27.98
N GLY A 46 -7.53 -32.25 29.13
CA GLY A 46 -8.33 -31.04 29.30
C GLY A 46 -7.53 -29.75 29.14
N ALA A 47 -7.76 -29.04 28.04
CA ALA A 47 -7.72 -27.58 28.04
C ALA A 47 -9.11 -27.09 28.47
N VAL A 48 -9.22 -26.57 29.69
CA VAL A 48 -10.44 -25.95 30.18
C VAL A 48 -10.62 -24.63 29.42
N PHE A 49 -11.53 -24.62 28.45
CA PHE A 49 -11.99 -23.39 27.79
C PHE A 49 -12.89 -22.62 28.76
N GLY A 50 -12.27 -21.71 29.53
CA GLY A 50 -13.00 -20.70 30.29
C GLY A 50 -13.55 -19.63 29.37
N LEU A 51 -14.85 -19.65 29.09
CA LEU A 51 -15.56 -18.52 28.49
C LEU A 51 -15.84 -17.48 29.59
N THR A 52 -14.85 -16.65 29.92
CA THR A 52 -15.08 -15.45 30.72
C THR A 52 -15.45 -14.31 29.80
N ARG A 53 -16.74 -13.94 29.81
CA ARG A 53 -17.25 -12.67 29.29
C ARG A 53 -16.62 -11.54 30.10
N ALA A 54 -15.63 -10.87 29.54
CA ALA A 54 -15.19 -9.54 29.94
C ALA A 54 -14.96 -8.75 28.63
N GLY A 55 -15.56 -7.55 28.56
CA GLY A 55 -15.35 -6.66 27.44
C GLY A 55 -13.88 -6.24 27.36
N GLU A 56 -13.45 -5.94 26.14
CA GLU A 56 -12.11 -5.53 25.73
C GLU A 56 -11.10 -6.68 25.55
N GLY A 57 -10.63 -6.86 24.31
CA GLY A 57 -9.41 -7.62 24.03
C GLY A 57 -9.56 -8.92 23.21
N PHE A 58 -10.21 -8.88 22.04
CA PHE A 58 -10.08 -9.95 21.04
C PHE A 58 -8.70 -10.01 20.34
N GLN A 59 -7.70 -9.29 20.85
CA GLN A 59 -6.36 -9.17 20.24
C GLN A 59 -5.33 -10.20 20.76
N SER A 60 -5.70 -11.19 21.58
CA SER A 60 -4.69 -11.95 22.35
C SER A 60 -4.78 -13.48 22.34
N LEU A 61 -5.35 -14.10 21.30
CA LEU A 61 -5.21 -15.56 21.09
C LEU A 61 -4.46 -15.95 19.82
N ALA A 62 -4.49 -15.12 18.75
CA ALA A 62 -3.67 -15.35 17.55
C ALA A 62 -2.16 -15.19 17.84
N THR A 63 -1.80 -14.28 18.75
CA THR A 63 -0.43 -13.97 19.15
C THR A 63 0.24 -15.13 19.90
N LEU A 64 -0.53 -15.96 20.60
CA LEU A 64 -0.01 -17.11 21.37
C LEU A 64 0.17 -18.38 20.51
N ALA A 65 -0.34 -18.37 19.27
CA ALA A 65 -0.21 -19.48 18.32
C ALA A 65 0.87 -19.24 17.24
N GLY A 66 1.74 -18.23 17.40
CA GLY A 66 2.77 -17.91 16.41
C GLY A 66 2.25 -17.30 15.11
N GLY A 67 1.02 -16.77 15.10
CA GLY A 67 0.49 -16.00 13.99
C GLY A 67 1.20 -14.65 13.89
N ALA A 68 1.80 -14.36 12.73
CA ALA A 68 2.39 -13.05 12.46
C ALA A 68 1.31 -11.98 12.66
N THR A 69 1.56 -11.03 13.58
CA THR A 69 0.64 -9.92 13.79
C THR A 69 0.61 -9.07 12.52
N LEU A 70 -0.58 -8.84 11.96
CA LEU A 70 -0.71 -8.01 10.77
C LEU A 70 -0.18 -6.59 11.06
N PRO A 71 0.45 -5.92 10.07
CA PRO A 71 0.85 -4.52 10.22
C PRO A 71 -0.36 -3.63 10.53
N ALA A 72 -0.12 -2.50 11.19
CA ALA A 72 -1.20 -1.56 11.52
C ALA A 72 -1.74 -0.88 10.25
N THR A 73 -3.07 -0.67 10.20
CA THR A 73 -3.67 0.23 9.20
C THR A 73 -3.12 1.64 9.40
N THR A 74 -2.58 2.23 8.34
CA THR A 74 -1.94 3.55 8.39
C THR A 74 -2.48 4.44 7.29
N ARG A 75 -2.78 5.68 7.67
CA ARG A 75 -3.10 6.76 6.74
C ARG A 75 -1.97 7.78 6.74
N TYR A 76 -1.59 8.25 5.56
CA TYR A 76 -0.61 9.32 5.40
C TYR A 76 -0.98 10.25 4.24
N TYR A 77 -0.22 11.34 4.07
CA TYR A 77 -0.57 12.44 3.18
C TYR A 77 0.61 12.78 2.28
N LEU A 78 0.39 12.74 0.97
CA LEU A 78 1.43 12.82 -0.05
C LEU A 78 1.34 14.15 -0.80
N PRO A 79 2.31 15.08 -0.65
CA PRO A 79 2.39 16.28 -1.45
C PRO A 79 2.64 15.95 -2.92
N ALA A 80 1.86 16.54 -3.82
CA ALA A 80 1.86 16.26 -5.25
C ALA A 80 1.63 17.52 -6.07
N VAL A 81 1.73 17.36 -7.38
CA VAL A 81 1.28 18.32 -8.39
C VAL A 81 0.40 17.58 -9.39
N ASP A 82 -0.73 18.18 -9.75
CA ASP A 82 -1.68 17.61 -10.70
C ASP A 82 -1.32 17.94 -12.16
N GLY A 83 -2.19 17.56 -13.10
CA GLY A 83 -2.00 17.82 -14.53
C GLY A 83 -2.08 19.29 -14.93
N SER A 84 -2.52 20.19 -14.05
CA SER A 84 -2.62 21.64 -14.27
C SER A 84 -1.51 22.42 -13.54
N ASP A 85 -0.46 21.73 -13.10
CA ASP A 85 0.65 22.27 -12.30
C ASP A 85 0.20 22.85 -10.95
N SER A 86 -0.97 22.46 -10.46
CA SER A 86 -1.47 22.86 -9.13
C SER A 86 -1.00 21.88 -8.06
N GLY A 87 -0.53 22.41 -6.95
CA GLY A 87 -0.15 21.62 -5.78
C GLY A 87 -1.37 21.06 -5.06
N LEU A 88 -1.28 19.80 -4.63
CA LEU A 88 -2.29 19.13 -3.82
C LEU A 88 -1.66 18.17 -2.82
N VAL A 89 -2.43 17.75 -1.83
CA VAL A 89 -2.03 16.71 -0.86
C VAL A 89 -3.02 15.56 -0.98
N ILE A 90 -2.49 14.36 -1.23
CA ILE A 90 -3.30 13.17 -1.50
C ILE A 90 -3.24 12.26 -0.27
N PRO A 91 -4.37 11.99 0.39
CA PRO A 91 -4.42 10.97 1.41
C PRO A 91 -4.22 9.58 0.79
N VAL A 92 -3.36 8.78 1.42
CA VAL A 92 -3.15 7.37 1.11
C VAL A 92 -3.41 6.53 2.34
N THR A 93 -4.12 5.43 2.18
CA THR A 93 -4.40 4.46 3.25
C THR A 93 -3.82 3.10 2.87
N PHE A 94 -3.08 2.50 3.79
CA PHE A 94 -2.57 1.14 3.71
C PHE A 94 -3.32 0.24 4.69
N GLU A 95 -3.87 -0.85 4.18
CA GLU A 95 -4.54 -1.90 4.94
C GLU A 95 -3.91 -3.26 4.63
N PHE A 96 -3.96 -4.16 5.60
CA PHE A 96 -3.27 -5.45 5.51
C PHE A 96 -4.21 -6.58 5.87
N THR A 97 -4.15 -7.66 5.09
CA THR A 97 -4.88 -8.91 5.35
C THR A 97 -3.95 -10.09 5.15
N ASP A 98 -4.34 -11.27 5.63
CA ASP A 98 -3.62 -12.50 5.30
C ASP A 98 -3.58 -12.69 3.77
N GLY A 99 -2.44 -13.16 3.25
CA GLY A 99 -2.23 -13.30 1.80
C GLY A 99 -0.92 -14.01 1.46
N LYS A 100 -0.45 -13.80 0.24
CA LYS A 100 0.81 -14.35 -0.32
C LYS A 100 1.75 -13.24 -0.83
N GLY A 101 1.67 -12.06 -0.22
CA GLY A 101 2.50 -10.91 -0.59
C GLY A 101 1.95 -10.10 -1.75
N GLU A 102 0.66 -10.20 -2.04
CA GLU A 102 0.01 -9.41 -3.08
C GLU A 102 0.03 -7.90 -2.76
N LEU A 103 -0.01 -7.08 -3.79
CA LEU A 103 -0.23 -5.63 -3.69
C LEU A 103 -1.47 -5.31 -4.51
N PHE A 104 -2.53 -4.88 -3.83
CA PHE A 104 -3.77 -4.41 -4.44
C PHE A 104 -3.81 -2.89 -4.35
N VAL A 105 -4.06 -2.24 -5.48
CA VAL A 105 -4.25 -0.79 -5.55
C VAL A 105 -5.69 -0.53 -5.95
N ASN A 106 -6.39 0.28 -5.17
CA ASN A 106 -7.72 0.75 -5.53
C ASN A 106 -7.61 1.74 -6.70
N LEU A 107 -8.21 1.39 -7.83
CA LEU A 107 -8.14 2.17 -9.07
C LEU A 107 -9.28 3.19 -9.20
N ASN A 108 -10.18 3.26 -8.23
CA ASN A 108 -11.33 4.15 -8.31
C ASN A 108 -10.87 5.62 -8.29
N GLY A 109 -11.06 6.30 -9.42
CA GLY A 109 -10.66 7.70 -9.57
C GLY A 109 -9.14 7.94 -9.67
N ILE A 110 -8.33 6.91 -9.94
CA ILE A 110 -6.87 7.00 -10.07
C ILE A 110 -6.43 6.52 -11.46
N GLU A 111 -5.55 7.28 -12.11
CA GLU A 111 -4.87 6.81 -13.33
C GLU A 111 -3.64 5.98 -12.96
N VAL A 112 -3.62 4.72 -13.36
CA VAL A 112 -2.47 3.83 -13.12
C VAL A 112 -1.37 4.12 -14.12
N ARG A 113 -0.30 4.75 -13.64
CA ARG A 113 0.90 5.05 -14.42
C ARG A 113 2.06 4.14 -14.01
N HIS A 114 3.06 4.02 -14.89
CA HIS A 114 4.27 3.26 -14.60
C HIS A 114 4.99 3.78 -13.34
N ASP A 115 5.07 5.10 -13.19
CA ASP A 115 5.74 5.77 -12.06
C ASP A 115 5.13 5.37 -10.71
N LEU A 116 3.79 5.30 -10.62
CA LEU A 116 3.08 4.91 -9.41
C LEU A 116 3.31 3.44 -9.05
N GLN A 117 3.26 2.55 -10.05
CA GLN A 117 3.53 1.13 -9.87
C GLN A 117 4.96 0.89 -9.37
N LEU A 118 5.92 1.63 -9.94
CA LEU A 118 7.33 1.58 -9.54
C LEU A 118 7.51 2.09 -8.10
N ALA A 119 6.96 3.26 -7.78
CA ALA A 119 7.06 3.86 -6.45
C ALA A 119 6.49 2.96 -5.35
N LEU A 120 5.33 2.33 -5.58
CA LEU A 120 4.72 1.44 -4.59
C LEU A 120 5.55 0.19 -4.32
N ARG A 121 6.10 -0.41 -5.38
CA ARG A 121 6.96 -1.60 -5.27
C ARG A 121 8.23 -1.28 -4.50
N GLU A 122 8.95 -0.23 -4.90
CA GLU A 122 10.23 0.15 -4.29
C GLU A 122 10.05 0.69 -2.86
N ALA A 123 8.94 1.39 -2.59
CA ALA A 123 8.59 1.79 -1.23
C ALA A 123 8.36 0.57 -0.31
N ARG A 124 7.70 -0.48 -0.83
CA ARG A 124 7.46 -1.73 -0.09
C ARG A 124 8.75 -2.50 0.18
N GLU A 125 9.61 -2.62 -0.82
CA GLU A 125 10.93 -3.26 -0.69
C GLU A 125 11.84 -2.50 0.29
N THR A 126 11.84 -1.18 0.22
CA THR A 126 12.59 -0.33 1.14
C THR A 126 12.04 -0.44 2.57
N ALA A 127 10.72 -0.43 2.75
CA ALA A 127 10.11 -0.52 4.07
C ALA A 127 10.39 -1.87 4.75
N THR A 128 10.31 -3.00 4.03
CA THR A 128 10.67 -4.31 4.58
C THR A 128 12.16 -4.40 4.91
N ARG A 129 13.03 -3.87 4.05
CA ARG A 129 14.48 -3.79 4.30
C ARG A 129 14.81 -2.98 5.55
N LEU A 130 14.19 -1.81 5.75
CA LEU A 130 14.45 -0.92 6.89
C LEU A 130 13.90 -1.44 8.23
N THR A 131 12.89 -2.31 8.18
CA THR A 131 12.22 -2.83 9.38
C THR A 131 12.64 -4.26 9.72
N GLY A 132 13.19 -5.00 8.76
CA GLY A 132 13.43 -6.45 8.87
C GLY A 132 12.15 -7.28 8.86
N ALA A 133 10.98 -6.65 8.66
CA ALA A 133 9.69 -7.32 8.61
C ALA A 133 9.45 -7.98 7.25
N SER A 134 8.64 -9.04 7.23
CA SER A 134 8.22 -9.72 6.00
C SER A 134 6.76 -9.42 5.67
N LEU A 135 6.49 -9.18 4.39
CA LEU A 135 5.14 -9.11 3.83
C LEU A 135 4.80 -10.34 2.97
N THR A 136 5.61 -11.41 3.00
CA THR A 136 5.42 -12.58 2.13
C THR A 136 4.10 -13.32 2.36
N ASN A 137 3.54 -13.23 3.57
CA ASN A 137 2.26 -13.85 3.93
C ASN A 137 1.15 -12.81 4.15
N THR A 138 1.34 -11.60 3.61
CA THR A 138 0.45 -10.45 3.86
C THR A 138 0.09 -9.79 2.54
N ALA A 139 -1.21 -9.73 2.26
CA ALA A 139 -1.71 -8.88 1.19
C ALA A 139 -1.73 -7.42 1.65
N THR A 140 -1.22 -6.52 0.82
CA THR A 140 -1.23 -5.07 1.06
C THR A 140 -2.27 -4.42 0.16
N HIS A 141 -3.21 -3.69 0.74
CA HIS A 141 -4.22 -2.92 0.03
C HIS A 141 -3.92 -1.44 0.16
N VAL A 142 -3.92 -0.72 -0.97
CA VAL A 142 -3.58 0.71 -1.04
C VAL A 142 -4.73 1.46 -1.66
N THR A 143 -5.24 2.46 -0.94
CA THR A 143 -6.28 3.37 -1.44
C THR A 143 -5.76 4.80 -1.43
N PHE A 144 -5.85 5.46 -2.59
CA PHE A 144 -5.61 6.89 -2.72
C PHE A 144 -6.95 7.61 -2.78
N GLU A 145 -7.10 8.68 -2.00
CA GLU A 145 -8.33 9.49 -2.03
C GLU A 145 -8.17 10.68 -2.96
N SER A 146 -8.97 10.69 -4.02
CA SER A 146 -9.07 11.84 -4.92
C SER A 146 -9.93 12.93 -4.28
N SER A 147 -9.42 14.16 -4.26
CA SER A 147 -10.12 15.33 -3.73
C SER A 147 -11.07 16.00 -4.74
N GLY A 148 -11.27 15.41 -5.93
CA GLY A 148 -12.02 16.03 -7.03
C GLY A 148 -12.94 15.07 -7.80
N THR A 149 -13.70 15.62 -8.75
CA THR A 149 -14.65 14.89 -9.60
C THR A 149 -14.01 14.19 -10.80
N GLY A 150 -12.69 14.24 -10.92
CA GLY A 150 -11.92 13.69 -12.04
C GLY A 150 -11.00 12.53 -11.64
N VAL A 151 -10.36 11.94 -12.65
CA VAL A 151 -9.31 10.92 -12.45
C VAL A 151 -8.03 11.62 -12.01
N LEU A 152 -7.50 11.23 -10.86
CA LEU A 152 -6.25 11.72 -10.32
C LEU A 152 -5.07 11.06 -11.03
N ALA A 153 -4.35 11.84 -11.83
CA ALA A 153 -3.16 11.39 -12.54
C ALA A 153 -1.89 11.66 -11.71
N LEU A 154 -1.39 10.62 -11.04
CA LEU A 154 -0.15 10.69 -10.28
C LEU A 154 1.07 10.58 -11.21
N ARG A 155 1.59 11.74 -11.63
CA ARG A 155 2.83 11.90 -12.42
C ARG A 155 4.14 11.90 -11.60
N GLY A 156 5.06 11.01 -11.95
CA GLY A 156 6.40 10.96 -11.36
C GLY A 156 6.49 10.10 -10.09
N LYS A 157 7.70 9.95 -9.55
CA LYS A 157 7.99 9.01 -8.45
C LYS A 157 8.15 9.71 -7.08
N SER A 158 7.97 11.03 -7.01
CA SER A 158 8.31 11.85 -5.84
C SER A 158 7.52 11.58 -4.55
N TRP A 159 6.57 10.65 -4.57
CA TRP A 159 5.80 10.21 -3.41
C TRP A 159 6.37 9.00 -2.71
N GLU A 160 7.32 8.32 -3.35
CA GLU A 160 7.92 7.11 -2.83
C GLU A 160 8.41 7.29 -1.39
N ALA A 161 9.11 8.39 -1.07
CA ALA A 161 9.56 8.63 0.29
C ALA A 161 8.38 8.67 1.30
N GLY A 162 7.25 9.26 0.92
CA GLY A 162 6.04 9.27 1.76
C GLY A 162 5.36 7.89 1.85
N LEU A 163 5.34 7.13 0.76
CA LEU A 163 4.84 5.76 0.75
C LEU A 163 5.70 4.86 1.65
N THR A 164 7.03 5.01 1.60
CA THR A 164 7.98 4.30 2.47
C THR A 164 7.74 4.65 3.94
N VAL A 165 7.56 5.94 4.26
CA VAL A 165 7.23 6.38 5.64
C VAL A 165 5.95 5.71 6.13
N ALA A 166 4.88 5.73 5.33
CA ALA A 166 3.61 5.10 5.67
C ALA A 166 3.77 3.60 5.95
N LEU A 167 4.47 2.87 5.07
CA LEU A 167 4.70 1.44 5.21
C LEU A 167 5.60 1.11 6.41
N VAL A 168 6.67 1.86 6.64
CA VAL A 168 7.54 1.67 7.82
C VAL A 168 6.75 1.91 9.11
N ALA A 169 5.89 2.92 9.15
CA ALA A 169 5.02 3.18 10.29
C ALA A 169 4.07 2.01 10.56
N SER A 170 3.40 1.49 9.53
CA SER A 170 2.53 0.30 9.62
C SER A 170 3.27 -0.91 10.17
N LEU A 171 4.45 -1.19 9.63
CA LEU A 171 5.28 -2.36 10.00
C LEU A 171 5.85 -2.23 11.42
N ARG A 172 6.12 -1.00 11.88
CA ARG A 172 6.55 -0.71 13.27
C ARG A 172 5.38 -0.50 14.23
N GLN A 173 4.14 -0.59 13.75
CA GLN A 173 2.92 -0.30 14.52
C GLN A 173 2.98 1.07 15.21
N ARG A 174 3.49 2.08 14.50
CA ARG A 174 3.55 3.48 14.97
C ARG A 174 2.51 4.32 14.24
N SER A 175 1.85 5.22 14.97
CA SER A 175 0.94 6.19 14.38
C SER A 175 1.70 7.31 13.68
N LEU A 176 1.18 7.81 12.56
CA LEU A 176 1.68 8.98 11.85
C LEU A 176 0.80 10.20 12.13
N SER A 177 1.42 11.37 12.29
CA SER A 177 0.72 12.65 12.28
C SER A 177 0.69 13.25 10.86
N GLN A 178 -0.25 14.17 10.61
CA GLN A 178 -0.28 14.99 9.39
C GLN A 178 0.64 16.23 9.49
N GLU A 179 1.28 16.46 10.64
CA GLU A 179 2.04 17.68 10.90
C GLU A 179 3.34 17.77 10.08
N THR A 180 3.96 16.63 9.77
CA THR A 180 5.18 16.56 8.97
C THR A 180 4.97 15.68 7.75
N LEU A 181 5.02 16.30 6.57
CA LEU A 181 4.94 15.61 5.28
C LEU A 181 6.34 15.44 4.68
N ILE A 182 6.45 14.60 3.66
CA ILE A 182 7.70 14.39 2.92
C ILE A 182 7.45 14.25 1.42
N THR A 183 8.40 14.73 0.62
CA THR A 183 8.52 14.41 -0.81
C THR A 183 9.96 14.00 -1.13
N GLY A 184 10.13 13.12 -2.10
CA GLY A 184 11.44 12.61 -2.51
C GLY A 184 11.34 11.27 -3.20
N ILE A 185 12.42 10.91 -3.89
CA ILE A 185 12.69 9.56 -4.40
C ILE A 185 13.70 8.93 -3.44
N VAL A 186 13.52 7.66 -3.11
CA VAL A 186 14.44 6.86 -2.31
C VAL A 186 15.25 6.00 -3.27
N ASP A 187 16.58 6.04 -3.17
CA ASP A 187 17.44 5.13 -3.92
C ASP A 187 17.70 3.81 -3.15
N ASP A 188 18.44 2.91 -3.79
CA ASP A 188 18.74 1.57 -3.25
C ASP A 188 19.50 1.64 -1.92
N GLU A 189 20.36 2.66 -1.76
CA GLU A 189 21.11 2.93 -0.53
C GLU A 189 20.27 3.66 0.54
N GLY A 190 19.07 4.13 0.19
CA GLY A 190 18.16 4.87 1.07
C GLY A 190 18.42 6.37 1.13
N ALA A 191 19.22 6.94 0.23
CA ALA A 191 19.35 8.38 0.08
C ALA A 191 18.07 8.98 -0.52
N LEU A 192 17.81 10.25 -0.19
CA LEU A 192 16.71 11.02 -0.77
C LEU A 192 17.23 11.80 -1.97
N LEU A 193 16.70 11.49 -3.16
CA LEU A 193 17.05 12.15 -4.41
C LEU A 193 16.12 13.36 -4.68
N PRO A 194 16.64 14.44 -5.31
CA PRO A 194 15.88 15.66 -5.63
C PRO A 194 14.63 15.40 -6.49
N VAL A 195 13.65 16.29 -6.38
CA VAL A 195 12.37 16.18 -7.11
C VAL A 195 11.91 17.53 -7.63
N GLY A 196 11.14 17.53 -8.71
CA GLY A 196 10.57 18.76 -9.27
C GLY A 196 9.43 19.33 -8.42
N GLU A 197 9.12 20.60 -8.66
CA GLU A 197 7.96 21.32 -8.11
C GLU A 197 7.87 21.35 -6.57
N THR A 198 9.03 21.36 -5.90
CA THR A 198 9.10 21.27 -4.44
C THR A 198 8.43 22.46 -3.74
N GLU A 199 8.54 23.67 -4.28
CA GLU A 199 7.87 24.85 -3.71
C GLU A 199 6.34 24.78 -3.85
N THR A 200 5.85 24.29 -4.99
CA THR A 200 4.42 24.04 -5.24
C THR A 200 3.86 23.00 -4.26
N LYS A 201 4.59 21.91 -4.05
CA LYS A 201 4.27 20.89 -3.03
C LYS A 201 4.32 21.43 -1.61
N ALA A 202 5.27 22.32 -1.30
CA ALA A 202 5.36 22.99 -0.01
C ALA A 202 4.14 23.88 0.26
N ARG A 203 3.71 24.67 -0.73
CA ARG A 203 2.47 25.45 -0.62
C ARG A 203 1.25 24.55 -0.37
N ALA A 204 1.15 23.42 -1.08
CA ALA A 204 0.07 22.45 -0.87
C ALA A 204 0.10 21.82 0.53
N ALA A 205 1.29 21.42 1.01
CA ALA A 205 1.47 20.92 2.37
C ALA A 205 1.01 21.94 3.42
N ARG A 206 1.40 23.21 3.26
CA ARG A 206 0.97 24.28 4.16
C ARG A 206 -0.54 24.48 4.13
N ALA A 207 -1.15 24.47 2.94
CA ALA A 207 -2.59 24.59 2.74
C ALA A 207 -3.39 23.42 3.34
N ALA A 208 -2.75 22.25 3.47
CA ALA A 208 -3.27 21.08 4.18
C ALA A 208 -2.88 21.05 5.67
N ASP A 209 -2.56 22.22 6.26
CA ASP A 209 -2.22 22.42 7.67
C ASP A 209 -0.98 21.66 8.19
N ALA A 210 -0.11 21.18 7.29
CA ALA A 210 1.19 20.68 7.71
C ALA A 210 2.04 21.81 8.32
N GLN A 211 2.79 21.46 9.35
CA GLN A 211 3.73 22.35 10.05
C GLN A 211 5.14 22.25 9.46
N ALA A 212 5.49 21.09 8.89
CA ALA A 212 6.77 20.86 8.26
C ALA A 212 6.66 20.04 6.97
N LEU A 213 7.60 20.30 6.06
CA LEU A 213 7.84 19.47 4.88
C LEU A 213 9.31 19.05 4.86
N ILE A 214 9.54 17.74 4.82
CA ILE A 214 10.85 17.16 4.57
C ILE A 214 11.07 17.10 3.06
N ILE A 215 12.21 17.62 2.61
CA ILE A 215 12.66 17.61 1.22
C ILE A 215 14.05 17.00 1.11
N PRO A 216 14.45 16.48 -0.06
CA PRO A 216 15.78 15.98 -0.30
C PRO A 216 16.84 17.06 -0.03
N ALA A 217 17.92 16.73 0.67
CA ALA A 217 18.96 17.70 1.00
C ALA A 217 19.73 18.19 -0.23
N GLY A 218 19.78 17.39 -1.30
CA GLY A 218 20.36 17.76 -2.59
C GLY A 218 19.44 18.61 -3.47
N GLU A 219 18.26 19.01 -2.97
CA GLU A 219 17.34 19.87 -3.71
C GLU A 219 18.02 21.22 -4.04
N PRO A 220 18.19 21.55 -5.33
CA PRO A 220 18.95 22.74 -5.73
C PRO A 220 18.20 24.04 -5.47
N THR A 221 16.87 23.98 -5.41
CA THR A 221 16.02 25.16 -5.25
C THR A 221 15.87 25.52 -3.78
N GLU A 222 16.07 26.79 -3.45
CA GLU A 222 15.70 27.29 -2.12
C GLU A 222 14.18 27.37 -2.03
N VAL A 223 13.61 26.62 -1.08
CA VAL A 223 12.16 26.57 -0.85
C VAL A 223 11.85 27.29 0.44
N ALA A 224 10.97 28.29 0.36
CA ALA A 224 10.51 29.04 1.51
C ALA A 224 8.99 29.28 1.39
N VAL A 225 8.22 28.80 2.38
CA VAL A 225 6.77 29.00 2.45
C VAL A 225 6.42 29.48 3.85
N GLN A 226 5.72 30.61 3.95
CA GLN A 226 5.36 31.21 5.24
C GLN A 226 4.54 30.24 6.09
N GLY A 227 4.94 30.06 7.35
CA GLY A 227 4.24 29.18 8.29
C GLY A 227 4.48 27.68 8.05
N LEU A 228 5.40 27.31 7.17
CA LEU A 228 5.84 25.93 6.96
C LEU A 228 7.34 25.81 7.20
N ARG A 229 7.74 24.87 8.06
CA ARG A 229 9.15 24.58 8.29
C ARG A 229 9.67 23.61 7.23
N ILE A 230 10.65 24.04 6.44
CA ILE A 230 11.35 23.18 5.49
C ILE A 230 12.49 22.45 6.19
N ILE A 231 12.48 21.13 6.14
CA ILE A 231 13.50 20.26 6.73
C ILE A 231 14.23 19.55 5.60
N ARG A 232 15.55 19.65 5.54
CA ARG A 232 16.36 18.93 4.56
C ARG A 232 16.85 17.62 5.17
N ALA A 233 16.61 16.52 4.47
CA ALA A 233 17.08 15.19 4.87
C ALA A 233 17.87 14.54 3.72
N ARG A 234 18.98 13.88 4.05
CA ARG A 234 19.84 13.20 3.06
C ARG A 234 19.39 11.78 2.77
N SER A 235 18.65 11.17 3.70
CA SER A 235 18.22 9.78 3.62
C SER A 235 16.84 9.58 4.20
N ILE A 236 16.21 8.46 3.82
CA ILE A 236 14.90 8.06 4.35
C ILE A 236 14.98 7.77 5.85
N SER A 237 16.09 7.20 6.35
CA SER A 237 16.29 6.97 7.78
C SER A 237 16.29 8.26 8.58
N GLU A 238 17.01 9.28 8.10
CA GLU A 238 17.06 10.61 8.72
C GLU A 238 15.70 11.33 8.68
N ALA A 239 14.87 11.03 7.68
CA ALA A 239 13.50 11.53 7.63
C ALA A 239 12.59 10.80 8.63
N LEU A 240 12.71 9.47 8.72
CA LEU A 240 11.94 8.66 9.67
C LEU A 240 12.19 9.10 11.12
N ASP A 241 13.43 9.40 11.50
CA ASP A 241 13.79 9.90 12.85
C ASP A 241 13.11 11.22 13.22
N ARG A 242 12.58 11.95 12.23
CA ARG A 242 11.86 13.22 12.42
C ARG A 242 10.35 13.09 12.36
N ILE A 243 9.84 11.97 11.84
CA ILE A 243 8.41 11.71 11.66
C ILE A 243 7.87 10.74 12.72
N LEU A 244 8.64 9.71 13.08
CA LEU A 244 8.23 8.57 13.92
C LEU A 244 8.80 8.59 15.33
#